data_AF-A0A351XN05-F1
#
_entry.id   AF-A0A351XN05-F1
#
_cell.length_a   1.000
_cell.length_b   1.000
_cell.length_c   1.000
_cell.angle_alpha   90.00
_cell.angle_beta   90.00
_cell.angle_gamma   90.00
#
_symmetry.space_group_name_H-M   'P 1'
#
loop_
_entity.id
_entity.type
_entity.pdbx_description
1 polymer ?
#
loop_
_entity_poly.entity_id
_entity_poly.type
_entity_poly.pdbx_seq_one_letter_code
_entity_poly.pdbx_strand_id
1 'polypeptide(L)'
;MKRLIVYVILAAASMHIALIYRNLAFLSIFYGQLFVVLLLAILNIISICHLEIFMNISENVVQIGQKIHVYITINNRSIFPTGKIEVKVNSFNLYS
;
A
#
# COMPACT_ATOMS: atom_id res chain seq x y z
N MET A 1 8.40 -6.92 3.56
CA MET A 1 8.32 -8.36 3.91
C MET A 1 9.01 -8.69 5.23
N LYS A 2 10.36 -8.60 5.34
CA LYS A 2 11.09 -9.05 6.56
C LYS A 2 10.58 -8.44 7.87
N ARG A 3 10.29 -7.14 7.92
CA ARG A 3 9.77 -6.46 9.13
C ARG A 3 8.38 -6.96 9.54
N LEU A 4 7.51 -7.28 8.60
CA LEU A 4 6.15 -7.75 8.87
C LEU A 4 6.17 -9.15 9.50
N ILE A 5 7.05 -10.03 9.01
CA ILE A 5 7.30 -11.35 9.60
C ILE A 5 7.75 -11.23 11.06
N VAL A 6 8.66 -10.30 11.35
CA VAL A 6 9.13 -10.04 12.73
C VAL A 6 7.98 -9.60 13.62
N TYR A 7 7.10 -8.68 13.17
CA TYR A 7 5.93 -8.26 13.94
C TYR A 7 4.96 -9.41 14.22
N VAL A 8 4.72 -10.30 13.24
CA VAL A 8 3.83 -11.46 13.41
C VAL A 8 4.41 -12.44 14.44
N ILE A 9 5.71 -12.72 14.37
CA ILE A 9 6.39 -13.59 15.35
C ILE A 9 6.33 -12.96 16.75
N LEU A 10 6.56 -11.65 16.86
CA LEU A 10 6.54 -10.94 18.13
C LEU A 10 5.14 -10.93 18.76
N ALA A 11 4.09 -10.80 17.95
CA ALA A 11 2.70 -10.88 18.40
C ALA A 11 2.30 -12.29 18.84
N ALA A 12 2.73 -13.32 18.10
CA ALA A 12 2.51 -14.71 18.48
C ALA A 12 3.23 -15.06 19.80
N ALA A 13 4.48 -14.60 19.96
CA ALA A 13 5.26 -14.81 21.18
C ALA A 13 4.64 -14.09 22.38
N SER A 14 4.21 -12.83 22.22
CA SER A 14 3.58 -12.06 23.30
C SER A 14 2.26 -12.70 23.75
N MET A 15 1.43 -13.16 22.81
CA MET A 15 0.20 -13.91 23.11
C MET A 15 0.49 -15.23 23.83
N HIS A 16 1.48 -15.99 23.36
CA HIS A 16 1.82 -17.29 23.95
C HIS A 16 2.34 -17.15 25.38
N ILE A 17 3.22 -16.17 25.63
CA ILE A 17 3.73 -15.86 26.97
C ILE A 17 2.60 -15.35 27.87
N ALA A 18 1.71 -14.49 27.36
CA ALA A 18 0.57 -13.99 28.13
C ALA A 18 -0.37 -15.13 28.60
N LEU A 19 -0.60 -16.12 27.73
CA LEU A 19 -1.44 -17.30 28.04
C LEU A 19 -0.79 -18.22 29.08
N ILE A 20 0.51 -18.52 28.92
CA ILE A 20 1.23 -19.42 29.84
C ILE A 20 1.36 -18.81 31.23
N TYR A 21 1.77 -17.53 31.31
CA TYR A 21 2.05 -16.87 32.57
C TYR A 21 0.83 -16.17 33.19
N ARG A 22 -0.35 -16.22 32.56
CA ARG A 22 -1.58 -15.48 32.94
C ARG A 22 -1.30 -14.03 33.36
N ASN A 23 -0.36 -13.40 32.68
CA ASN A 23 0.15 -12.09 33.06
C ASN A 23 -0.49 -10.99 32.22
N LEU A 24 -1.23 -10.11 32.89
CA LEU A 24 -1.92 -8.97 32.30
C LEU A 24 -0.99 -8.00 31.56
N ALA A 25 0.28 -7.86 31.99
CA ALA A 25 1.23 -6.97 31.34
C ALA A 25 1.55 -7.43 29.91
N PHE A 26 1.76 -8.73 29.68
CA PHE A 26 2.01 -9.28 28.34
C PHE A 26 0.76 -9.24 27.46
N LEU A 27 -0.41 -9.41 28.06
CA LEU A 27 -1.68 -9.25 27.36
C LEU A 27 -1.87 -7.80 26.86
N SER A 28 -1.52 -6.80 27.68
CA SER A 28 -1.53 -5.39 27.28
C SER A 28 -0.53 -5.08 26.17
N ILE A 29 0.65 -5.70 26.17
CA ILE A 29 1.62 -5.58 25.08
C ILE A 29 1.03 -6.12 23.77
N PHE A 30 0.36 -7.27 23.81
CA PHE A 30 -0.32 -7.85 22.65
C PHE A 30 -1.43 -6.92 22.11
N TYR A 31 -2.30 -6.40 22.98
CA TYR A 31 -3.32 -5.43 22.58
C TYR A 31 -2.72 -4.13 22.02
N GLY A 32 -1.63 -3.63 22.60
CA GLY A 32 -0.91 -2.47 22.08
C GLY A 32 -0.34 -2.71 20.68
N GLN A 33 0.22 -3.89 20.42
CA GLN A 33 0.68 -4.28 19.08
C GLN A 33 -0.48 -4.33 18.07
N LEU A 34 -1.62 -4.92 18.44
CA LEU A 34 -2.82 -4.92 17.60
C LEU A 34 -3.30 -3.51 17.27
N PHE A 35 -3.35 -2.62 18.27
CA PHE A 35 -3.75 -1.24 18.07
C PHE A 35 -2.85 -0.50 17.08
N VAL A 36 -1.52 -0.65 17.21
CA VAL A 36 -0.55 -0.02 16.28
C VAL A 36 -0.74 -0.54 14.86
N VAL A 37 -0.91 -1.85 14.69
CA VAL A 37 -1.14 -2.46 13.35
C VAL A 37 -2.44 -1.95 12.74
N LEU A 38 -3.53 -1.89 13.52
CA LEU A 38 -4.82 -1.40 13.07
C LEU A 38 -4.74 0.08 12.67
N LEU A 39 -4.09 0.91 13.49
CA LEU A 39 -3.87 2.32 13.22
C LEU A 39 -3.09 2.52 11.92
N LEU A 40 -2.01 1.76 11.71
CA LEU A 40 -1.24 1.79 10.46
C LEU A 40 -2.09 1.38 9.25
N ALA A 41 -2.95 0.39 9.39
CA ALA A 41 -3.83 -0.06 8.32
C ALA A 41 -4.83 1.03 7.93
N ILE A 42 -5.47 1.68 8.92
CA ILE A 42 -6.41 2.78 8.70
C ILE A 42 -5.72 3.95 8.02
N LEU A 43 -4.53 4.35 8.49
CA LEU A 43 -3.76 5.43 7.88
C LEU A 43 -3.38 5.12 6.42
N ASN A 44 -3.06 3.87 6.10
CA ASN A 44 -2.80 3.46 4.72
C ASN A 44 -4.06 3.54 3.84
N ILE A 45 -5.22 3.11 4.35
CA ILE A 45 -6.50 3.21 3.62
C ILE A 45 -6.82 4.67 3.31
N ILE A 46 -6.74 5.54 4.32
CA ILE A 46 -6.98 6.98 4.15
C ILE A 46 -6.01 7.56 3.11
N SER A 47 -4.73 7.19 3.17
CA SER A 47 -3.72 7.64 2.22
C SER A 47 -4.07 7.25 0.77
N ILE A 48 -4.53 6.01 0.54
CA ILE A 48 -4.97 5.54 -0.78
C ILE A 48 -6.20 6.30 -1.27
N CYS A 49 -7.18 6.56 -0.40
CA CYS A 49 -8.39 7.31 -0.77
C CYS A 49 -8.10 8.76 -1.18
N HIS A 50 -6.99 9.35 -0.72
CA HIS A 50 -6.56 10.70 -1.07
C HIS A 50 -5.56 10.76 -2.23
N LEU A 51 -5.28 9.62 -2.88
CA LEU A 51 -4.43 9.54 -4.05
C LEU A 51 -5.29 9.63 -5.33
N GLU A 52 -5.18 10.75 -6.04
CA GLU A 52 -5.82 10.93 -7.35
C GLU A 52 -4.76 10.76 -8.45
N ILE A 53 -5.03 9.89 -9.43
CA ILE A 53 -4.15 9.68 -10.58
C ILE A 53 -4.93 10.10 -11.82
N PHE A 54 -4.38 11.08 -12.54
CA PHE A 54 -4.91 11.55 -13.82
C PHE A 54 -3.93 11.20 -14.93
N MET A 55 -4.46 10.68 -16.04
CA MET A 55 -3.70 10.44 -17.26
C MET A 55 -4.33 11.26 -18.37
N ASN A 56 -3.55 12.16 -18.96
CA ASN A 56 -3.97 12.96 -20.10
C ASN A 56 -3.14 12.56 -21.33
N ILE A 57 -3.84 12.23 -22.41
CA ILE A 57 -3.26 11.79 -23.68
C ILE A 57 -3.73 12.80 -24.73
N SER A 58 -2.77 13.37 -25.47
CA SER A 58 -3.05 14.44 -26.42
C SER A 58 -3.93 13.99 -27.60
N GLU A 59 -3.89 12.71 -27.98
CA GLU A 59 -4.60 12.18 -29.14
C GLU A 59 -5.17 10.79 -28.83
N ASN A 60 -6.44 10.56 -29.16
CA ASN A 60 -7.13 9.28 -28.93
C ASN A 60 -6.75 8.20 -29.96
N VAL A 61 -6.29 8.60 -31.15
CA VAL A 61 -5.92 7.70 -32.24
C VAL A 61 -4.66 8.27 -32.90
N VAL A 62 -3.67 7.41 -33.05
CA VAL A 62 -2.28 7.76 -33.30
C VAL A 62 -1.72 6.75 -34.28
N GLN A 63 -1.02 7.24 -35.30
CA GLN A 63 -0.48 6.36 -36.34
C GLN A 63 0.67 5.51 -35.79
N ILE A 64 0.82 4.30 -36.33
CA ILE A 64 1.91 3.40 -35.99
C ILE A 64 3.24 4.11 -36.25
N GLY A 65 4.09 4.18 -35.22
CA GLY A 65 5.41 4.85 -35.28
C GLY A 65 5.42 6.30 -34.80
N GLN A 66 4.26 6.88 -34.48
CA GLN A 66 4.18 8.24 -33.95
C GLN A 66 4.48 8.26 -32.45
N LYS A 67 5.35 9.19 -32.01
CA LYS A 67 5.65 9.38 -30.59
C LYS A 67 4.54 10.23 -29.96
N ILE A 68 4.02 9.78 -28.82
CA ILE A 68 2.89 10.40 -28.14
C ILE A 68 3.35 10.85 -26.77
N HIS A 69 3.05 12.11 -26.45
CA HIS A 69 3.28 12.63 -25.12
C HIS A 69 2.11 12.24 -24.21
N VAL A 70 2.38 11.39 -23.22
CA VAL A 70 1.44 11.01 -22.17
C VAL A 70 1.81 11.76 -20.90
N TYR A 71 0.90 12.58 -20.41
CA TYR A 71 1.09 13.32 -19.16
C TYR A 71 0.36 12.58 -18.04
N ILE A 72 1.12 12.12 -17.05
CA ILE A 72 0.58 11.46 -15.85
C ILE A 72 0.73 12.44 -14.69
N THR A 73 -0.39 12.90 -14.15
CA THR A 73 -0.43 13.79 -12.99
C THR A 73 -0.89 13.00 -11.79
N ILE A 74 -0.06 12.93 -10.76
CA ILE A 74 -0.34 12.21 -9.53
C ILE A 74 -0.51 13.25 -8.44
N ASN A 75 -1.76 13.43 -8.02
CA ASN A 75 -2.11 14.36 -6.96
C ASN A 75 -2.25 13.57 -5.66
N ASN A 76 -1.22 13.62 -4.83
CA ASN A 76 -1.26 13.04 -3.50
C ASN A 76 -1.67 14.11 -2.49
N ARG A 77 -2.92 14.07 -2.04
CA ARG A 77 -3.43 14.96 -0.98
C ARG A 77 -3.25 14.38 0.42
N SER A 78 -2.62 13.20 0.53
CA SER A 78 -2.38 12.55 1.81
C SER A 78 -1.13 13.09 2.49
N ILE A 79 -1.05 12.85 3.81
CA ILE A 79 0.08 13.23 4.65
C ILE A 79 1.30 12.33 4.39
N PHE A 80 1.11 11.15 3.80
CA PHE A 80 2.17 10.17 3.59
C PHE A 80 2.69 10.19 2.15
N PRO A 81 4.01 10.08 1.94
CA PRO A 81 4.58 10.06 0.60
C PRO A 81 4.08 8.83 -0.18
N THR A 82 3.71 9.05 -1.44
CA THR A 82 3.40 7.95 -2.36
C THR A 82 4.66 7.11 -2.56
N GLY A 83 4.52 5.79 -2.54
CA GLY A 83 5.62 4.87 -2.84
C GLY A 83 6.07 4.93 -4.30
N LYS A 84 6.74 3.88 -4.76
CA LYS A 84 7.20 3.77 -6.14
C LYS A 84 5.98 3.69 -7.07
N ILE A 85 5.90 4.62 -8.02
CA ILE A 85 4.91 4.59 -9.10
C ILE A 85 5.52 3.86 -10.29
N GLU A 86 4.80 2.88 -10.83
CA GLU A 86 5.17 2.13 -12.03
C GLU A 86 4.14 2.40 -13.13
N VAL A 87 4.61 2.71 -14.33
CA VAL A 87 3.77 2.96 -15.51
C VAL A 87 4.01 1.82 -16.49
N LYS A 88 2.96 1.07 -16.81
CA LYS A 88 3.01 -0.06 -17.75
C LYS A 88 2.09 0.19 -18.94
N VAL A 89 2.65 0.07 -20.13
CA VAL A 89 1.88 0.12 -21.39
C VAL A 89 1.57 -1.33 -21.78
N ASN A 90 0.29 -1.67 -21.89
CA ASN A 90 -0.16 -2.95 -22.44
C ASN A 90 -0.65 -2.73 -23.87
N SER A 91 -0.16 -3.52 -24.83
CA SER A 91 -0.71 -3.60 -26.18
C SER A 91 -1.64 -4.81 -26.30
N PHE A 92 -2.86 -4.60 -26.79
CA PHE A 92 -3.75 -5.66 -27.21
C PHE A 92 -3.70 -5.75 -28.74
N ASN A 93 -3.02 -6.76 -29.28
CA ASN A 93 -3.10 -7.08 -30.70
C ASN A 93 -4.34 -7.94 -30.94
N LEU A 94 -5.38 -7.36 -31.52
CA LEU A 94 -6.65 -8.03 -31.84
C LEU A 94 -6.65 -8.71 -33.23
N TYR A 95 -5.50 -8.78 -33.92
CA TYR A 95 -5.37 -9.44 -35.21
C TYR A 95 -4.22 -10.45 -35.19
N SER A 96 -4.59 -11.72 -34.94
CA SER A 96 -3.81 -12.92 -35.27
C SER A 96 -4.54 -13.66 -36.38
#